data_AF-A0A7C4SNZ3-F1
#
_entry.id   AF-A0A7C4SNZ3-F1
#
_cell.length_a   1.000
_cell.length_b   1.000
_cell.length_c   1.000
_cell.angle_alpha   90.00
_cell.angle_beta   90.00
_cell.angle_gamma   90.00
#
_symmetry.space_group_name_H-M   'P 1'
#
loop_
_entity.id
_entity.type
_entity.pdbx_description
1 polymer ?
#
loop_
_entity_poly.entity_id
_entity_poly.type
_entity_poly.pdbx_seq_one_letter_code
_entity_poly.pdbx_strand_id
1 'polypeptide(L)'
;MKILKGVKELLVDGQFKISIIELGDEVLVSADVPALEWCYDVSGELAIDNAKVVYAFIQVPEVGTVEVVGSKVINNLKAINIKYKVKDAGTVLQTYHKVIKYMDDLCRALNKVQTS
;
A
#
# COMPACT_ATOMS: atom_id res chain seq x y z
N MET A 1 26.33 -1.82 5.48
CA MET A 1 25.55 -0.60 5.77
C MET A 1 24.83 -0.20 4.48
N LYS A 2 23.50 -0.08 4.47
CA LYS A 2 22.76 0.37 3.27
C LYS A 2 22.82 1.89 3.20
N ILE A 3 23.22 2.43 2.05
CA ILE A 3 23.37 3.88 1.85
C ILE A 3 22.10 4.40 1.19
N LEU A 4 21.52 5.46 1.74
CA LEU A 4 20.41 6.19 1.12
C LEU A 4 20.91 6.87 -0.15
N LYS A 5 20.42 6.44 -1.30
CA LYS A 5 20.74 7.02 -2.62
C LYS A 5 19.77 8.14 -3.00
N GLY A 6 18.51 8.05 -2.59
CA GLY A 6 17.52 9.09 -2.87
C GLY A 6 16.13 8.78 -2.32
N VAL A 7 15.33 9.84 -2.23
CA VAL A 7 13.90 9.77 -1.91
C VAL A 7 13.15 10.55 -2.98
N LYS A 8 12.14 9.93 -3.60
CA LYS A 8 11.25 10.56 -4.58
C LYS A 8 9.81 10.38 -4.14
N GLU A 9 8.97 11.36 -4.46
CA GLU A 9 7.54 11.28 -4.21
C GLU A 9 6.77 11.44 -5.52
N LEU A 10 5.76 10.61 -5.70
CA LEU A 10 4.82 10.67 -6.81
C LEU A 10 3.41 10.85 -6.25
N LEU A 11 2.58 11.60 -6.97
CA LEU A 11 1.15 11.68 -6.73
C LEU A 11 0.42 10.88 -7.80
N VAL A 12 -0.39 9.93 -7.37
CA VAL A 12 -1.31 9.16 -8.21
C VAL A 12 -2.72 9.72 -8.01
N ASP A 13 -3.43 9.89 -9.12
CA ASP A 13 -4.80 10.46 -9.17
C ASP A 13 -4.94 11.82 -8.45
N GLY A 14 -3.85 12.59 -8.37
CA GLY A 14 -3.81 13.90 -7.72
C GLY A 14 -3.93 13.88 -6.20
N GLN A 15 -3.98 12.70 -5.56
CA GLN A 15 -4.31 12.59 -4.13
C GLN A 15 -3.52 11.51 -3.37
N PHE A 16 -3.13 10.40 -4.00
CA PHE A 16 -2.45 9.30 -3.33
C PHE A 16 -0.93 9.43 -3.48
N LYS A 17 -0.21 9.42 -2.37
CA LYS A 17 1.25 9.57 -2.40
C LYS A 17 1.95 8.22 -2.52
N ILE A 18 2.95 8.16 -3.38
CA ILE A 18 3.93 7.06 -3.42
C ILE A 18 5.30 7.64 -3.12
N SER A 19 5.88 7.24 -1.99
CA SER A 19 7.26 7.53 -1.62
C SER A 19 8.16 6.37 -2.05
N ILE A 20 9.18 6.68 -2.84
CA ILE A 20 10.19 5.75 -3.37
C ILE A 20 11.51 6.05 -2.68
N ILE A 21 12.06 5.07 -1.96
CA ILE A 21 13.28 5.20 -1.17
C ILE A 21 14.31 4.24 -1.74
N GLU A 22 15.36 4.77 -2.37
CA GLU A 22 16.44 3.98 -2.95
C GLU A 22 17.53 3.76 -1.88
N LEU A 23 17.72 2.50 -1.44
CA LEU A 23 18.67 2.08 -0.40
C LEU A 23 19.68 1.08 -0.97
N GLY A 24 20.81 1.57 -1.47
CA GLY A 24 21.79 0.69 -2.13
C GLY A 24 21.18 0.06 -3.38
N ASP A 25 21.00 -1.27 -3.36
CA ASP A 25 20.44 -2.05 -4.47
C ASP A 25 18.98 -2.47 -4.21
N GLU A 26 18.38 -1.92 -3.16
CA GLU A 26 16.96 -2.12 -2.84
C GLU A 26 16.18 -0.82 -3.05
N VAL A 27 14.95 -0.94 -3.53
CA VAL A 27 14.00 0.15 -3.57
C VAL A 27 12.84 -0.19 -2.64
N LEU A 28 12.69 0.60 -1.59
CA LEU A 28 11.54 0.52 -0.69
C LEU A 28 10.46 1.48 -1.18
N VAL A 29 9.24 1.00 -1.21
CA VAL A 29 8.08 1.80 -1.58
C VAL A 29 7.15 1.90 -0.38
N SER A 30 6.66 3.11 -0.13
CA SER A 30 5.58 3.40 0.79
C SER A 30 4.50 4.13 0.01
N ALA A 31 3.34 3.49 -0.19
CA ALA A 31 2.30 3.99 -1.07
C ALA A 31 0.96 4.09 -0.34
N ASP A 32 0.24 5.18 -0.59
CA ASP A 32 -1.16 5.30 -0.22
C ASP A 32 -2.02 4.55 -1.22
N VAL A 33 -2.96 3.77 -0.72
CA VAL A 33 -3.95 3.05 -1.51
C VAL A 33 -5.32 3.52 -1.06
N PRO A 34 -6.23 3.90 -1.99
CA PRO A 34 -7.61 4.20 -1.62
C PRO A 34 -8.19 3.05 -0.80
N ALA A 35 -8.85 3.36 0.31
CA ALA A 35 -9.65 2.35 1.00
C ALA A 35 -10.76 1.95 0.02
N LEU A 36 -10.65 0.73 -0.51
CA LEU A 36 -11.71 0.12 -1.28
C LEU A 36 -12.90 0.03 -0.32
N GLU A 37 -13.95 0.83 -0.57
CA GLU A 37 -15.06 1.14 0.36
C GLU A 37 -15.78 -0.08 0.96
N TRP A 38 -15.48 -1.28 0.48
CA TRP A 38 -16.22 -2.50 0.75
C TRP A 38 -15.35 -3.66 1.29
N CYS A 39 -14.05 -3.45 1.56
CA CYS A 39 -13.13 -4.51 2.02
C CYS A 39 -12.50 -4.31 3.40
N TYR A 40 -12.10 -3.09 3.71
CA TYR A 40 -11.51 -2.78 5.01
C TYR A 40 -12.55 -1.98 5.79
N ASP A 41 -13.18 -2.62 6.79
CA ASP A 41 -13.84 -1.86 7.84
C ASP A 41 -12.73 -1.19 8.67
N VAL A 42 -12.18 -0.11 8.11
CA VAL A 42 -11.23 0.75 8.80
C VAL A 42 -12.04 1.46 9.85
N SER A 43 -12.14 0.85 11.03
CA SER A 43 -12.87 1.41 12.17
C SER A 43 -12.36 2.83 12.41
N GLY A 44 -13.29 3.78 12.59
CA GLY A 44 -12.95 5.20 12.75
C GLY A 44 -12.08 5.49 13.99
N GLU A 45 -11.97 4.53 14.92
CA GLU A 45 -11.09 4.59 16.10
C GLU A 45 -9.60 4.44 15.75
N LEU A 46 -9.30 3.92 14.56
CA LEU A 46 -7.97 3.75 14.06
C LEU A 46 -7.61 4.97 13.19
N ALA A 47 -7.31 6.11 13.82
CA ALA A 47 -6.55 7.18 13.20
C ALA A 47 -5.06 6.82 13.33
N ILE A 48 -4.54 6.11 12.31
CA ILE A 48 -3.33 5.28 12.40
C ILE A 48 -2.08 5.97 11.88
N ASP A 49 -1.90 7.25 12.18
CA ASP A 49 -0.66 7.94 11.79
C ASP A 49 0.44 7.82 12.87
N ASN A 50 0.07 7.57 14.14
CA ASN A 50 1.01 7.73 15.25
C ASN A 50 1.87 6.51 15.60
N ALA A 51 1.50 5.30 15.19
CA ALA A 51 2.14 4.09 15.71
C ALA A 51 2.94 3.26 14.68
N LYS A 52 2.89 3.59 13.37
CA LYS A 52 3.52 2.79 12.30
C LYS A 52 3.23 1.27 12.42
N VAL A 53 2.06 0.91 12.94
CA VAL A 53 1.67 -0.47 13.22
C VAL A 53 1.43 -1.20 11.91
N VAL A 54 2.04 -2.37 11.76
CA VAL A 54 1.75 -3.29 10.65
C VAL A 54 0.54 -4.13 11.05
N TYR A 55 -0.56 -4.00 10.31
CA TYR A 55 -1.82 -4.70 10.56
C TYR A 55 -1.85 -6.08 9.92
N ALA A 56 -1.25 -6.17 8.73
CA ALA A 56 -1.25 -7.39 7.95
C ALA A 56 -0.02 -7.45 7.06
N PHE A 57 0.37 -8.69 6.76
CA PHE A 57 1.31 -9.02 5.70
C PHE A 57 0.54 -9.77 4.62
N ILE A 58 0.51 -9.22 3.41
CA ILE A 58 -0.17 -9.81 2.26
C ILE A 58 0.89 -10.37 1.33
N GLN A 59 0.75 -11.63 0.93
CA GLN A 59 1.57 -12.21 -0.13
C GLN A 59 0.92 -11.92 -1.48
N VAL A 60 1.53 -11.04 -2.27
CA VAL A 60 1.06 -10.69 -3.61
C VAL A 60 1.90 -11.46 -4.63
N PRO A 61 1.28 -12.27 -5.52
CA PRO A 61 2.00 -13.00 -6.55
C PRO A 61 2.90 -12.09 -7.38
N GLU A 62 4.12 -12.56 -7.69
CA GLU A 62 5.15 -11.83 -8.47
C GLU A 62 5.72 -10.56 -7.82
N VAL A 63 5.13 -10.07 -6.72
CA VAL A 63 5.59 -8.90 -5.97
C VAL A 63 6.29 -9.32 -4.68
N GLY A 64 5.70 -10.28 -3.96
CA GLY A 64 6.17 -10.76 -2.66
C GLY A 64 5.36 -10.16 -1.50
N THR A 65 6.02 -10.01 -0.35
CA THR A 65 5.40 -9.49 0.87
C THR A 65 5.09 -8.00 0.76
N VAL A 66 3.82 -7.66 0.96
CA VAL A 66 3.33 -6.30 1.14
C VAL A 66 2.87 -6.12 2.58
N GLU A 67 3.39 -5.10 3.24
CA GLU A 67 2.97 -4.71 4.60
C GLU A 67 1.82 -3.71 4.49
N VAL A 68 0.73 -3.95 5.21
CA VAL A 68 -0.34 -2.95 5.37
C VAL A 68 -0.09 -2.21 6.67
N VAL A 69 0.24 -0.93 6.55
CA VAL A 69 0.73 -0.08 7.64
C VAL A 69 -0.22 1.09 7.84
N GLY A 70 -1.24 0.86 8.64
CA GLY A 70 -2.16 1.91 9.03
C GLY A 70 -3.05 2.47 7.91
N SER A 71 -3.72 3.56 8.25
CA SER A 71 -4.72 4.25 7.47
C SER A 71 -4.77 5.73 7.85
N LYS A 72 -5.21 6.54 6.91
CA LYS A 72 -5.39 7.99 7.06
C LYS A 72 -6.57 8.46 6.23
N VAL A 73 -7.01 9.69 6.46
CA VAL A 73 -8.04 10.34 5.65
C VAL A 73 -7.38 11.38 4.76
N ILE A 74 -7.59 11.28 3.45
CA ILE A 74 -7.09 12.20 2.42
C ILE A 74 -8.31 12.80 1.72
N ASN A 75 -8.56 14.10 1.86
CA ASN A 75 -9.68 14.79 1.19
C ASN A 75 -11.04 14.08 1.37
N ASN A 76 -11.34 13.60 2.58
CA ASN A 76 -12.52 12.82 2.96
C ASN A 76 -12.55 11.35 2.50
N LEU A 77 -11.53 10.88 1.77
CA LEU A 77 -11.37 9.47 1.43
C LEU A 77 -10.49 8.78 2.47
N LYS A 78 -10.93 7.60 2.95
CA LYS A 78 -10.04 6.73 3.72
C LYS A 78 -8.99 6.16 2.77
N ALA A 79 -7.75 6.08 3.22
CA ALA A 79 -6.65 5.45 2.50
C ALA A 79 -5.87 4.58 3.48
N ILE A 80 -5.35 3.46 3.02
CA ILE A 80 -4.38 2.65 3.76
C ILE A 80 -2.98 2.94 3.23
N ASN A 81 -1.96 2.85 4.08
CA ASN A 81 -0.59 2.89 3.59
C ASN A 81 -0.07 1.45 3.47
N ILE A 82 0.60 1.16 2.36
CA ILE A 82 1.26 -0.10 2.12
C ILE A 82 2.76 0.10 1.94
N LYS A 83 3.54 -0.90 2.35
CA LYS A 83 4.99 -0.93 2.10
C LYS A 83 5.39 -2.21 1.41
N TYR A 84 6.26 -2.09 0.42
CA TYR A 84 6.77 -3.23 -0.32
C TYR A 84 8.15 -2.91 -0.89
N LYS A 85 8.82 -3.95 -1.37
CA LYS A 85 10.13 -3.83 -2.02
C LYS A 85 10.00 -4.07 -3.51
N VAL A 86 10.77 -3.32 -4.29
CA VAL A 86 10.96 -3.58 -5.71
C VAL A 86 12.46 -3.61 -6.04
N LYS A 87 12.79 -4.19 -7.19
CA LYS A 87 14.19 -4.30 -7.65
C LYS A 87 14.73 -2.97 -8.17
N ASP A 88 13.87 -2.14 -8.74
CA ASP A 88 14.24 -0.88 -9.38
C ASP A 88 13.09 0.13 -9.32
N ALA A 89 13.43 1.43 -9.39
CA ALA A 89 12.43 2.49 -9.29
C ALA A 89 11.46 2.54 -10.48
N GLY A 90 11.85 1.99 -11.65
CA GLY A 90 11.04 1.98 -12.86
C GLY A 90 9.82 1.06 -12.77
N THR A 91 9.89 0.02 -11.93
CA THR A 91 8.80 -0.95 -11.74
C THR A 91 7.80 -0.56 -10.66
N VAL A 92 8.02 0.55 -9.95
CA VAL A 92 7.19 0.97 -8.80
C VAL A 92 5.72 1.12 -9.15
N LEU A 93 5.39 1.88 -10.20
CA LEU A 93 4.00 2.16 -10.59
C LEU A 93 3.28 0.90 -11.08
N GLN A 94 3.96 0.06 -11.86
CA GLN A 94 3.39 -1.20 -12.31
C GLN A 94 3.10 -2.12 -11.11
N THR A 95 4.03 -2.18 -10.16
CA THR A 95 3.89 -2.99 -8.94
C THR A 95 2.75 -2.47 -8.06
N TYR A 96 2.66 -1.15 -7.90
CA TYR A 96 1.57 -0.48 -7.19
C TYR A 96 0.20 -0.92 -7.73
N HIS A 97 0.00 -0.84 -9.04
CA HIS A 97 -1.26 -1.27 -9.66
C HIS A 97 -1.53 -2.77 -9.50
N LYS A 98 -0.50 -3.63 -9.57
CA LYS A 98 -0.64 -5.07 -9.31
C LYS A 98 -1.13 -5.33 -7.88
N VAL A 99 -0.55 -4.64 -6.90
CA VAL A 99 -0.92 -4.77 -5.49
C VAL A 99 -2.37 -4.33 -5.29
N ILE A 100 -2.76 -3.15 -5.81
CA ILE A 100 -4.14 -2.66 -5.72
C ILE A 100 -5.11 -3.66 -6.32
N LYS A 101 -4.83 -4.13 -7.54
CA LYS A 101 -5.68 -5.10 -8.22
C LYS A 101 -5.83 -6.39 -7.41
N TYR A 102 -4.73 -6.91 -6.88
CA TYR A 102 -4.76 -8.13 -6.07
C TYR A 102 -5.58 -7.94 -4.79
N MET A 103 -5.43 -6.79 -4.12
CA MET A 103 -6.23 -6.46 -2.95
C MET A 103 -7.72 -6.38 -3.33
N ASP A 104 -8.07 -5.70 -4.43
CA ASP A 104 -9.44 -5.66 -4.95
C ASP A 104 -10.00 -7.08 -5.22
N ASP A 105 -9.25 -7.92 -5.93
CA ASP A 105 -9.68 -9.29 -6.24
C ASP A 105 -9.88 -10.16 -4.98
N LEU A 106 -8.95 -10.09 -4.03
CA LEU A 106 -9.03 -10.81 -2.75
C LEU A 106 -10.28 -10.41 -1.97
N CYS A 107 -10.51 -9.11 -1.88
CA CYS A 107 -11.68 -8.57 -1.23
C CYS A 107 -12.97 -9.08 -1.91
N ARG A 108 -13.06 -9.06 -3.26
CA ARG A 108 -14.28 -9.47 -3.98
C ARG A 108 -14.59 -10.94 -3.71
N ALA A 109 -13.55 -11.76 -3.61
CA ALA A 109 -13.69 -13.18 -3.29
C ALA A 109 -14.25 -13.37 -1.87
N LEU A 110 -13.76 -12.63 -0.87
CA LEU A 110 -14.23 -12.73 0.51
C LEU A 110 -15.71 -12.33 0.65
N ASN A 111 -16.15 -11.26 -0.02
CA ASN A 111 -17.55 -10.83 0.06
C ASN A 111 -18.52 -11.84 -0.57
N LYS A 112 -18.13 -12.51 -1.66
CA LYS A 112 -18.96 -13.59 -2.24
C LYS A 112 -19.19 -14.73 -1.25
N VAL A 113 -18.19 -15.05 -0.42
CA VAL A 113 -18.28 -16.11 0.58
C VAL A 113 -19.22 -15.73 1.73
N GLN A 114 -19.34 -14.45 2.08
CA GLN A 114 -20.23 -14.01 3.16
C GLN A 114 -21.71 -13.92 2.77
N THR A 115 -22.02 -13.82 1.48
CA THR A 115 -23.40 -13.77 0.96
C THR A 115 -23.93 -15.12 0.48
N SER A 116 -23.16 -16.20 0.67
CA SER A 116 -23.50 -17.59 0.31
C SER A 116 -23.94 -18.36 1.55
#